data_AF-A0A8S9QT29-F1
#
_entry.id   AF-A0A8S9QT29-F1
#
_cell.length_a   1.000
_cell.length_b   1.000
_cell.length_c   1.000
_cell.angle_alpha   90.00
_cell.angle_beta   90.00
_cell.angle_gamma   90.00
#
_symmetry.space_group_name_H-M   'P 1'
#
loop_
_entity.id
_entity.type
_entity.pdbx_description
1 polymer ?
#
loop_
_entity_poly.entity_id
_entity_poly.type
_entity_poly.pdbx_seq_one_letter_code
_entity_poly.pdbx_strand_id
1 'polypeptide(L)'
;MFQTFSKRRLNRTLPPPRLSFENLEFFVDIWSEDKPVYSGLIPGLAMETGIKPLPSGISNVLRTHLAKPDYKMVVPAEPRFTVPLNQTVSVSMLVGRNDSDKVARIINRSVFEYIDRSSYRALAFEYLDLSPYYPFVSGIRAWVSLLFMDAEDINDGVLDVFGIQLDFCDVAETKEEVLWLLDMLDWK
;
A
#
# COMPACT_ATOMS: atom_id res chain seq x y z
N MET A 1 13.11 -15.66 29.60
CA MET A 1 12.32 -14.52 30.12
C MET A 1 12.47 -13.39 29.09
N PHE A 2 11.51 -13.23 28.19
CA PHE A 2 11.59 -12.19 27.14
C PHE A 2 11.11 -10.87 27.74
N GLN A 3 12.02 -9.92 27.91
CA GLN A 3 11.66 -8.53 28.23
C GLN A 3 10.92 -7.97 27.02
N THR A 4 9.65 -7.61 27.21
CA THR A 4 8.87 -6.82 26.27
C THR A 4 9.54 -5.45 26.14
N PHE A 5 10.29 -5.25 25.06
CA PHE A 5 10.71 -3.92 24.64
C PHE A 5 9.44 -3.15 24.23
N SER A 6 8.84 -2.43 25.17
CA SER A 6 7.79 -1.48 24.84
C SER A 6 8.39 -0.39 23.96
N LYS A 7 7.80 -0.15 22.77
CA LYS A 7 8.14 1.00 21.92
C LYS A 7 8.05 2.25 22.80
N ARG A 8 9.19 2.89 23.08
CA ARG A 8 9.22 4.15 23.82
C ARG A 8 8.57 5.19 22.92
N ARG A 9 7.36 5.67 23.25
CA ARG A 9 6.75 6.80 22.54
C ARG A 9 7.68 8.00 22.69
N LEU A 10 8.40 8.32 21.61
CA LEU A 10 9.21 9.52 21.54
C LEU A 10 8.26 10.71 21.43
N ASN A 11 7.95 11.35 22.56
CA ASN A 11 7.28 12.65 22.62
C ASN A 11 8.20 13.79 22.16
N ARG A 12 8.95 13.59 21.07
CA ARG A 12 9.65 14.68 20.39
C ARG A 12 8.73 15.18 19.30
N THR A 13 8.34 16.45 19.39
CA THR A 13 7.64 17.13 18.32
C THR A 13 8.57 17.20 17.11
N LEU A 14 8.36 16.29 16.16
CA LEU A 14 9.02 16.35 14.87
C LEU A 14 8.48 17.57 14.09
N PRO A 15 9.31 18.20 13.24
CA PRO A 15 8.81 19.25 12.36
C PRO A 15 7.71 18.68 11.45
N PRO A 16 6.74 19.50 11.00
CA PRO A 16 5.70 19.02 10.10
C PRO A 16 6.31 18.39 8.83
N PRO A 17 5.67 17.36 8.25
CA PRO A 17 6.14 16.78 6.98
C PRO A 17 6.24 17.85 5.89
N ARG A 18 7.24 17.70 5.02
CA ARG A 18 7.41 18.59 3.84
C ARG A 18 6.48 18.21 2.68
N LEU A 19 5.92 17.01 2.74
CA LEU A 19 4.97 16.48 1.76
C LEU A 19 3.53 16.74 2.22
N SER A 20 2.65 16.89 1.24
CA SER A 20 1.19 16.92 1.41
C SER A 20 0.57 16.00 0.37
N PHE A 21 -0.49 15.27 0.74
CA PHE A 21 -1.24 14.43 -0.20
C PHE A 21 -1.87 15.21 -1.37
N GLU A 22 -2.05 16.53 -1.22
CA GLU A 22 -2.47 17.42 -2.32
C GLU A 22 -1.44 17.46 -3.46
N ASN A 23 -0.16 17.22 -3.14
CA ASN A 23 0.93 17.32 -4.08
C ASN A 23 1.49 15.95 -4.52
N LEU A 24 0.92 14.86 -4.02
CA LEU A 24 1.38 13.50 -4.31
C LEU A 24 0.51 12.82 -5.36
N GLU A 25 1.13 12.03 -6.21
CA GLU A 25 0.47 11.12 -7.14
C GLU A 25 1.14 9.76 -7.05
N PHE A 26 0.36 8.69 -7.03
CA PHE A 26 0.85 7.32 -6.91
C PHE A 26 0.63 6.58 -8.22
N PHE A 27 1.71 6.06 -8.80
CA PHE A 27 1.67 5.25 -10.01
C PHE A 27 1.69 3.79 -9.58
N VAL A 28 0.68 3.03 -9.98
CA VAL A 28 0.54 1.62 -9.63
C VAL A 28 0.42 0.81 -10.89
N ASP A 29 1.32 -0.16 -11.05
CA ASP A 29 1.27 -1.13 -12.12
C ASP A 29 1.26 -2.54 -11.54
N ILE A 30 0.37 -3.38 -12.05
CA ILE A 30 0.22 -4.78 -11.63
C ILE A 30 0.28 -5.66 -12.87
N TRP A 31 1.07 -6.73 -12.79
CA TRP A 31 1.24 -7.71 -13.86
C TRP A 31 0.86 -9.10 -13.39
N SER A 32 0.33 -9.91 -14.31
CA SER A 32 0.14 -11.35 -14.16
C SER A 32 0.90 -12.06 -15.27
N GLU A 33 1.87 -12.92 -14.95
CA GLU A 33 2.77 -13.56 -15.93
C GLU A 33 3.35 -12.54 -16.94
N ASP A 34 3.90 -11.45 -16.41
CA ASP A 34 4.46 -10.30 -17.15
C ASP A 34 3.48 -9.51 -18.05
N LYS A 35 2.21 -9.87 -18.07
CA LYS A 35 1.17 -9.11 -18.79
C LYS A 35 0.52 -8.10 -17.85
N PRO A 36 0.42 -6.81 -18.24
CA PRO A 36 -0.22 -5.81 -17.39
C PRO A 36 -1.71 -6.16 -17.21
N VAL A 37 -2.17 -6.17 -15.97
CA VAL A 37 -3.59 -6.40 -15.60
C VAL A 37 -4.24 -5.16 -14.98
N TYR A 38 -3.44 -4.28 -14.38
CA TYR A 38 -3.90 -3.00 -13.86
C TYR A 38 -2.77 -1.98 -13.98
N SER A 39 -3.11 -0.76 -14.36
CA SER A 39 -2.22 0.40 -14.36
C SER A 39 -3.05 1.62 -14.00
N GLY A 40 -2.62 2.37 -12.98
CA GLY A 40 -3.40 3.46 -12.41
C GLY A 40 -2.53 4.60 -11.92
N LEU A 41 -2.98 5.83 -12.18
CA LEU A 41 -2.49 7.05 -11.56
C LEU A 41 -3.49 7.48 -10.48
N ILE A 42 -3.04 7.49 -9.24
CA ILE A 42 -3.90 7.66 -8.07
C ILE A 42 -3.49 8.96 -7.35
N PRO A 43 -4.36 9.98 -7.33
CA PRO A 43 -4.08 11.21 -6.59
C PRO A 43 -3.88 10.94 -5.09
N GLY A 44 -2.95 11.65 -4.46
CA GLY A 44 -2.67 11.48 -3.04
C GLY A 44 -3.88 11.75 -2.15
N LEU A 45 -4.75 12.69 -2.53
CA LEU A 45 -6.03 12.92 -1.85
C LEU A 45 -6.97 11.70 -1.89
N ALA A 46 -6.92 10.89 -2.95
CA ALA A 46 -7.68 9.64 -3.02
C ALA A 46 -7.10 8.60 -2.06
N MET A 47 -5.75 8.50 -1.99
CA MET A 47 -5.05 7.66 -1.00
C MET A 47 -5.37 8.05 0.43
N GLU A 48 -5.49 9.35 0.71
CA GLU A 48 -5.87 9.87 2.04
C GLU A 48 -7.34 9.60 2.37
N THR A 49 -8.25 9.78 1.41
CA THR A 49 -9.70 9.68 1.65
C THR A 49 -10.14 8.26 1.96
N GLY A 50 -9.51 7.27 1.32
CA GLY A 50 -9.89 5.87 1.47
C GLY A 50 -11.01 5.45 0.52
N ILE A 51 -11.40 4.18 0.59
CA ILE A 51 -12.60 3.67 -0.08
C ILE A 51 -13.85 4.00 0.76
N LYS A 52 -14.68 4.94 0.29
CA LYS A 52 -15.98 5.27 0.91
C LYS A 52 -17.03 5.60 -0.16
N PRO A 53 -18.21 4.91 -0.18
CA PRO A 53 -18.60 3.78 0.67
C PRO A 53 -17.86 2.48 0.30
N LEU A 54 -17.73 1.56 1.26
CA LEU A 54 -17.20 0.22 0.99
C LEU A 54 -18.16 -0.57 0.07
N PRO A 55 -17.66 -1.38 -0.87
CA PRO A 55 -18.51 -2.19 -1.72
C PRO A 55 -19.42 -3.14 -0.92
N SER A 56 -20.62 -3.40 -1.46
CA SER A 56 -21.44 -4.51 -1.01
C SER A 56 -20.72 -5.84 -1.27
N GLY A 57 -20.94 -6.83 -0.40
CA GLY A 57 -20.37 -8.17 -0.57
C GLY A 57 -19.01 -8.40 0.11
N ILE A 58 -18.34 -7.35 0.62
CA ILE A 58 -17.08 -7.57 1.36
C ILE A 58 -17.31 -8.38 2.65
N SER A 59 -16.39 -9.30 2.95
CA SER A 59 -16.45 -10.12 4.15
C SER A 59 -16.35 -9.29 5.44
N ASN A 60 -16.90 -9.83 6.53
CA ASN A 60 -16.86 -9.13 7.83
C ASN A 60 -15.42 -8.99 8.38
N VAL A 61 -14.53 -9.94 8.03
CA VAL A 61 -13.11 -9.91 8.38
C VAL A 61 -12.44 -8.70 7.72
N LEU A 62 -12.64 -8.54 6.41
CA LEU A 62 -12.07 -7.43 5.66
C LEU A 62 -12.65 -6.08 6.09
N ARG A 63 -13.97 -6.03 6.35
CA ARG A 63 -14.64 -4.84 6.90
C ARG A 63 -14.04 -4.42 8.24
N THR A 64 -13.77 -5.39 9.12
CA THR A 64 -13.16 -5.14 10.42
C THR A 64 -11.73 -4.61 10.27
N HIS A 65 -10.94 -5.17 9.34
CA HIS A 65 -9.58 -4.69 9.04
C HIS A 65 -9.56 -3.23 8.55
N LEU A 66 -10.48 -2.88 7.64
CA LEU A 66 -10.61 -1.53 7.10
C LEU A 66 -11.17 -0.51 8.10
N ALA A 67 -11.90 -0.97 9.13
CA ALA A 67 -12.46 -0.12 10.17
C ALA A 67 -11.48 0.15 11.34
N LYS A 68 -10.32 -0.52 11.38
CA LYS A 68 -9.33 -0.28 12.44
C LYS A 68 -8.77 1.15 12.35
N PRO A 69 -8.39 1.75 13.50
CA PRO A 69 -7.98 3.17 13.57
C PRO A 69 -6.55 3.44 13.10
N ASP A 70 -5.76 2.42 12.80
CA ASP A 70 -4.44 2.55 12.19
C ASP A 70 -4.55 3.17 10.79
N TYR A 71 -3.67 4.13 10.50
CA TYR A 71 -3.68 4.84 9.24
C TYR A 71 -3.26 3.93 8.09
N LYS A 72 -4.18 3.71 7.15
CA LYS A 72 -3.95 2.92 5.94
C LYS A 72 -4.34 3.74 4.73
N MET A 73 -3.51 3.71 3.69
CA MET A 73 -3.88 4.28 2.40
C MET A 73 -4.55 3.20 1.59
N VAL A 74 -5.84 3.37 1.31
CA VAL A 74 -6.64 2.37 0.61
C VAL A 74 -7.42 3.03 -0.50
N VAL A 75 -7.33 2.51 -1.71
CA VAL A 75 -7.96 3.10 -2.90
C VAL A 75 -8.71 2.05 -3.69
N PRO A 76 -9.82 2.42 -4.34
CA PRO A 76 -10.55 1.49 -5.17
C PRO A 76 -9.71 1.14 -6.40
N ALA A 77 -9.75 -0.13 -6.80
CA ALA A 77 -9.22 -0.55 -8.08
C ALA A 77 -10.26 -0.20 -9.16
N GLU A 78 -10.01 0.84 -9.93
CA GLU A 78 -10.90 1.30 -11.01
C GLU A 78 -10.17 1.29 -12.37
N PRO A 79 -10.63 0.49 -13.36
CA PRO A 79 -11.66 -0.54 -13.24
C PRO A 79 -11.23 -1.69 -12.32
N ARG A 80 -12.20 -2.42 -11.77
CA ARG A 80 -11.92 -3.68 -11.08
C ARG A 80 -11.30 -4.67 -12.05
N PHE A 81 -10.45 -5.53 -11.52
CA PHE A 81 -9.75 -6.53 -12.32
C PHE A 81 -9.70 -7.85 -11.57
N THR A 82 -9.46 -8.91 -12.32
CA THR A 82 -9.39 -10.27 -11.78
C THR A 82 -7.97 -10.78 -11.80
N VAL A 83 -7.63 -11.58 -10.79
CA VAL A 83 -6.31 -12.18 -10.64
C VAL A 83 -6.44 -13.70 -10.52
N PRO A 84 -5.81 -14.49 -11.40
CA PRO A 84 -5.78 -15.94 -11.27
C PRO A 84 -4.84 -16.38 -10.14
N LEU A 85 -5.29 -17.33 -9.30
CA LEU A 85 -4.51 -17.89 -8.20
C LEU A 85 -3.32 -18.75 -8.65
N ASN A 86 -3.34 -19.22 -9.89
CA ASN A 86 -2.30 -20.07 -10.45
C ASN A 86 -1.23 -19.29 -11.23
N GLN A 87 -1.23 -17.95 -11.14
CA GLN A 87 -0.30 -17.09 -11.85
C GLN A 87 0.54 -16.28 -10.88
N THR A 88 1.77 -15.98 -11.30
CA THR A 88 2.64 -15.05 -10.59
C THR A 88 2.15 -13.64 -10.84
N VAL A 89 1.79 -12.95 -9.76
CA VAL A 89 1.28 -11.58 -9.82
C VAL A 89 2.28 -10.68 -9.12
N SER A 90 2.65 -9.58 -9.76
CA SER A 90 3.59 -8.61 -9.21
C SER A 90 3.06 -7.20 -9.29
N VAL A 91 3.58 -6.32 -8.42
CA VAL A 91 3.23 -4.90 -8.36
C VAL A 91 4.47 -4.03 -8.35
N SER A 92 4.37 -2.88 -8.99
CA SER A 92 5.26 -1.75 -8.82
C SER A 92 4.43 -0.56 -8.36
N MET A 93 4.98 0.21 -7.45
CA MET A 93 4.38 1.45 -6.98
C MET A 93 5.45 2.54 -6.88
N LEU A 94 5.20 3.65 -7.57
CA LEU A 94 6.00 4.87 -7.48
C LEU A 94 5.13 5.97 -6.87
N VAL A 95 5.80 6.96 -6.28
CA VAL A 95 5.17 8.20 -5.85
C VAL A 95 5.83 9.37 -6.55
N GLY A 96 5.03 10.22 -7.18
CA GLY A 96 5.43 11.45 -7.82
C GLY A 96 4.98 12.66 -7.00
N ARG A 97 5.69 13.77 -7.21
CA ARG A 97 5.36 15.10 -6.70
C ARG A 97 5.00 16.01 -7.85
N ASN A 98 3.76 16.50 -7.86
CA ASN A 98 3.31 17.45 -8.87
C ASN A 98 3.91 18.86 -8.67
N ASP A 99 4.37 19.19 -7.45
CA ASP A 99 4.91 20.50 -7.09
C ASP A 99 6.39 20.70 -7.48
N SER A 100 7.09 19.60 -7.79
CA SER A 100 8.54 19.61 -8.04
C SER A 100 8.98 18.65 -9.14
N ASP A 101 8.05 17.94 -9.78
CA ASP A 101 8.31 16.98 -10.87
C ASP A 101 9.32 15.89 -10.47
N LYS A 102 9.27 15.48 -9.20
CA LYS A 102 10.14 14.45 -8.64
C LYS A 102 9.41 13.13 -8.48
N VAL A 103 10.14 12.04 -8.63
CA VAL A 103 9.59 10.69 -8.43
C VAL A 103 10.48 9.89 -7.49
N ALA A 104 9.85 9.09 -6.63
CA ALA A 104 10.50 8.13 -5.78
C ALA A 104 9.84 6.74 -5.91
N ARG A 105 10.65 5.70 -5.66
CA ARG A 105 10.19 4.32 -5.69
C ARG A 105 9.70 3.88 -4.32
N ILE A 106 8.53 3.24 -4.28
CA ILE A 106 8.00 2.58 -3.08
C ILE A 106 8.27 1.08 -3.17
N ILE A 107 7.79 0.44 -4.24
CA ILE A 107 7.94 -1.00 -4.53
C ILE A 107 8.19 -1.16 -6.03
N ASN A 108 8.99 -2.14 -6.44
CA ASN A 108 9.32 -2.43 -7.83
C ASN A 108 9.30 -3.92 -8.14
N ARG A 109 8.28 -4.34 -8.89
CA ARG A 109 8.07 -5.72 -9.37
C ARG A 109 8.07 -6.75 -8.23
N SER A 110 7.59 -6.36 -7.05
CA SER A 110 7.44 -7.29 -5.93
C SER A 110 6.26 -8.23 -6.17
N VAL A 111 6.45 -9.51 -5.86
CA VAL A 111 5.48 -10.57 -6.10
C VAL A 111 4.51 -10.70 -4.92
N PHE A 112 3.23 -10.94 -5.22
CA PHE A 112 2.24 -11.30 -4.21
C PHE A 112 2.39 -12.76 -3.77
N GLU A 113 3.39 -13.04 -2.95
CA GLU A 113 3.73 -14.41 -2.52
C GLU A 113 2.76 -14.96 -1.46
N TYR A 114 2.09 -14.09 -0.70
CA TYR A 114 1.18 -14.48 0.37
C TYR A 114 -0.26 -14.11 0.04
N ILE A 115 -1.04 -15.12 -0.34
CA ILE A 115 -2.49 -14.98 -0.59
C ILE A 115 -3.25 -15.60 0.58
N ASP A 116 -3.93 -14.77 1.35
CA ASP A 116 -4.73 -15.18 2.50
C ASP A 116 -6.21 -15.00 2.21
N ARG A 117 -6.84 -16.10 1.79
CA ARG A 117 -8.29 -16.16 1.56
C ARG A 117 -9.12 -15.94 2.82
N SER A 118 -8.57 -16.20 4.02
CA SER A 118 -9.30 -15.95 5.27
C SER A 118 -9.39 -14.47 5.62
N SER A 119 -8.37 -13.68 5.22
CA SER A 119 -8.36 -12.22 5.38
C SER A 119 -8.71 -11.45 4.11
N TYR A 120 -9.01 -12.15 3.01
CA TYR A 120 -9.39 -11.58 1.72
C TYR A 120 -8.34 -10.59 1.17
N ARG A 121 -7.05 -10.93 1.36
CA ARG A 121 -5.92 -10.10 0.97
C ARG A 121 -4.78 -10.90 0.37
N ALA A 122 -4.15 -10.35 -0.67
CA ALA A 122 -2.88 -10.82 -1.20
C ALA A 122 -1.81 -9.77 -0.89
N LEU A 123 -0.65 -10.17 -0.36
CA LEU A 123 0.38 -9.27 0.15
C LEU A 123 1.67 -9.38 -0.66
N ALA A 124 2.20 -8.22 -1.05
CA ALA A 124 3.55 -8.04 -1.56
C ALA A 124 4.27 -7.01 -0.67
N PHE A 125 5.58 -7.15 -0.49
CA PHE A 125 6.37 -6.17 0.24
C PHE A 125 7.75 -6.00 -0.37
N GLU A 126 8.32 -4.82 -0.14
CA GLU A 126 9.72 -4.54 -0.47
C GLU A 126 10.32 -3.63 0.59
N TYR A 127 11.65 -3.66 0.73
CA TYR A 127 12.35 -2.68 1.52
C TYR A 127 12.41 -1.34 0.80
N LEU A 128 12.12 -0.25 1.51
CA LEU A 128 12.14 1.09 0.95
C LEU A 128 13.56 1.50 0.53
N ASP A 129 13.62 2.17 -0.62
CA ASP A 129 14.83 2.81 -1.11
C ASP A 129 14.91 4.23 -0.54
N LEU A 130 15.65 4.37 0.56
CA LEU A 130 15.78 5.63 1.29
C LEU A 130 16.94 6.46 0.76
N SER A 131 16.75 7.79 0.77
CA SER A 131 17.76 8.73 0.32
C SER A 131 19.05 8.60 1.15
N PRO A 132 20.23 8.76 0.54
CA PRO A 132 21.51 8.75 1.26
C PRO A 132 21.64 9.84 2.33
N TYR A 133 20.74 10.83 2.36
CA TYR A 133 20.62 11.79 3.47
C TYR A 133 20.19 11.15 4.80
N TYR A 134 19.67 9.92 4.78
CA TYR A 134 19.22 9.16 5.96
C TYR A 134 20.01 7.85 6.14
N PRO A 135 21.36 7.89 6.24
CA PRO A 135 22.23 6.70 6.12
C PRO A 135 22.09 5.68 7.26
N PHE A 136 21.41 6.04 8.34
CA PHE A 136 21.18 5.16 9.50
C PHE A 136 19.76 4.58 9.56
N VAL A 137 18.91 4.92 8.60
CA VAL A 137 17.57 4.37 8.49
C VAL A 137 17.62 3.24 7.47
N SER A 138 17.21 2.04 7.88
CA SER A 138 17.20 0.86 7.02
C SER A 138 16.17 -0.15 7.53
N GLY A 139 15.87 -1.16 6.72
CA GLY A 139 14.99 -2.26 7.12
C GLY A 139 13.50 -1.89 7.20
N ILE A 140 13.11 -0.72 6.67
CA ILE A 140 11.71 -0.32 6.59
C ILE A 140 11.07 -0.98 5.37
N ARG A 141 9.91 -1.60 5.57
CA ARG A 141 9.14 -2.26 4.51
C ARG A 141 7.92 -1.44 4.13
N ALA A 142 7.65 -1.37 2.84
CA ALA A 142 6.35 -1.02 2.30
C ALA A 142 5.57 -2.30 2.03
N TRP A 143 4.28 -2.29 2.35
CA TRP A 143 3.37 -3.39 2.08
C TRP A 143 2.29 -2.94 1.11
N VAL A 144 2.14 -3.64 -0.01
CA VAL A 144 1.00 -3.49 -0.91
C VAL A 144 0.09 -4.70 -0.75
N SER A 145 -1.19 -4.45 -0.49
CA SER A 145 -2.21 -5.49 -0.42
C SER A 145 -3.23 -5.32 -1.53
N LEU A 146 -3.54 -6.40 -2.25
CA LEU A 146 -4.77 -6.47 -3.05
C LEU A 146 -5.92 -6.88 -2.13
N LEU A 147 -7.00 -6.12 -2.14
CA LEU A 147 -8.22 -6.41 -1.43
C LEU A 147 -9.20 -7.05 -2.40
N PHE A 148 -9.64 -8.28 -2.11
CA PHE A 148 -10.46 -9.03 -3.04
C PHE A 148 -11.73 -9.60 -2.42
N MET A 149 -12.64 -10.03 -3.27
CA MET A 149 -13.80 -10.84 -2.94
C MET A 149 -13.73 -12.14 -3.74
N ASP A 150 -14.42 -13.17 -3.27
CA ASP A 150 -14.61 -14.38 -4.06
C ASP A 150 -15.55 -14.02 -5.23
N ALA A 151 -15.16 -14.39 -6.45
CA ALA A 151 -16.02 -14.20 -7.61
C ALA A 151 -17.14 -15.25 -7.58
N GLU A 152 -18.37 -14.84 -7.27
CA GLU A 152 -19.51 -15.76 -7.10
C GLU A 152 -19.83 -16.61 -8.36
N ASP A 153 -19.38 -16.17 -9.55
CA ASP A 153 -19.73 -16.78 -10.85
C ASP A 153 -18.53 -17.25 -11.70
N ILE A 154 -17.29 -17.14 -11.20
CA ILE A 154 -16.08 -17.49 -11.96
C ILE A 154 -15.39 -18.63 -11.22
N ASN A 155 -15.13 -19.74 -11.93
CA ASN A 155 -14.35 -20.91 -11.51
C ASN A 155 -13.39 -20.66 -10.32
N ASP A 156 -13.34 -21.60 -9.37
CA ASP A 156 -12.68 -21.61 -8.03
C ASP A 156 -11.25 -21.02 -7.86
N GLY A 157 -10.62 -20.50 -8.91
CA GLY A 157 -9.25 -20.01 -8.95
C GLY A 157 -9.07 -18.53 -9.29
N VAL A 158 -10.09 -17.68 -9.24
CA VAL A 158 -9.98 -16.25 -9.60
C VAL A 158 -10.41 -15.34 -8.44
N LEU A 159 -9.67 -14.26 -8.22
CA LEU A 159 -9.95 -13.24 -7.21
C LEU A 159 -10.49 -11.97 -7.88
N ASP A 160 -11.64 -11.44 -7.44
CA ASP A 160 -12.14 -10.12 -7.86
C ASP A 160 -11.49 -9.03 -7.01
N VAL A 161 -10.54 -8.29 -7.57
CA VAL A 161 -9.81 -7.23 -6.86
C VAL A 161 -10.59 -5.92 -6.97
N PHE A 162 -11.04 -5.42 -5.81
CA PHE A 162 -11.80 -4.18 -5.72
C PHE A 162 -11.02 -3.02 -5.13
N GLY A 163 -9.87 -3.29 -4.50
CA GLY A 163 -9.09 -2.27 -3.81
C GLY A 163 -7.62 -2.61 -3.71
N ILE A 164 -6.82 -1.56 -3.58
CA ILE A 164 -5.37 -1.62 -3.39
C ILE A 164 -5.09 -0.86 -2.10
N GLN A 165 -4.32 -1.48 -1.20
CA GLN A 165 -3.88 -0.86 0.04
C GLN A 165 -2.36 -0.71 0.02
N LEU A 166 -1.86 0.47 0.37
CA LEU A 166 -0.46 0.72 0.72
C LEU A 166 -0.36 0.96 2.23
N ASP A 167 0.57 0.28 2.89
CA ASP A 167 0.72 0.29 4.34
C ASP A 167 2.19 0.21 4.74
N PHE A 168 2.51 0.83 5.88
CA PHE A 168 3.83 0.86 6.51
C PHE A 168 3.74 0.39 7.97
N CYS A 169 2.84 -0.56 8.23
CA CYS A 169 2.39 -1.02 9.56
C CYS A 169 3.49 -1.38 10.58
N ASP A 170 4.71 -1.63 10.14
CA ASP A 170 5.85 -1.86 11.03
C ASP A 170 6.33 -0.56 11.72
N VAL A 171 6.16 0.59 11.05
CA VAL A 171 6.86 1.85 11.35
C VAL A 171 6.00 3.11 11.41
N ALA A 172 4.84 3.16 10.75
CA ALA A 172 3.98 4.36 10.72
C ALA A 172 2.51 3.99 10.98
N GLU A 173 1.89 4.71 11.92
CA GLU A 173 0.50 4.51 12.38
C GLU A 173 -0.37 5.76 12.15
N THR A 174 0.23 6.92 11.81
CA THR A 174 -0.49 8.18 11.50
C THR A 174 -0.19 8.72 10.09
N LYS A 175 -1.04 9.64 9.63
CA LYS A 175 -0.88 10.38 8.37
C LYS A 175 0.49 11.07 8.30
N GLU A 176 0.87 11.77 9.37
CA GLU A 176 2.12 12.52 9.46
C GLU A 176 3.34 11.60 9.43
N GLU A 177 3.27 10.45 10.11
CA GLU A 177 4.33 9.45 10.10
C GLU A 177 4.53 8.86 8.70
N VAL A 178 3.45 8.58 7.98
CA VAL A 178 3.52 8.17 6.57
C VAL A 178 4.16 9.25 5.71
N LEU A 179 3.75 10.51 5.85
CA LEU A 179 4.32 11.60 5.06
C LEU A 179 5.80 11.84 5.38
N TRP A 180 6.22 11.71 6.64
CA TRP A 180 7.65 11.74 6.99
C TRP A 180 8.42 10.59 6.35
N LEU A 181 7.86 9.39 6.36
CA LEU A 181 8.50 8.24 5.75
C LEU A 181 8.65 8.41 4.24
N LEU A 182 7.61 8.92 3.56
CA LEU A 182 7.68 9.23 2.13
C LEU A 182 8.69 10.35 1.83
N ASP A 183 8.87 11.33 2.71
CA ASP A 183 9.89 12.40 2.55
C ASP A 183 11.32 11.84 2.60
N MET A 184 11.52 10.68 3.22
CA MET A 184 12.83 10.01 3.32
C MET A 184 13.21 9.17 2.10
N LEU A 185 12.31 8.96 1.14
CA LEU A 185 12.59 8.18 -0.06
C LEU A 185 13.67 8.84 -0.94
N ASP A 186 14.32 8.05 -1.79
CA ASP A 186 15.26 8.56 -2.79
C ASP A 186 14.54 9.27 -3.96
N TRP A 187 14.10 10.51 -3.71
CA TRP A 187 13.44 11.38 -4.70
C TRP A 187 14.43 11.84 -5.78
N LYS A 188 14.11 11.54 -7.04
CA LYS A 188 14.89 11.90 -8.23
C LYS A 188 14.21 13.00 -9.03
#